data_AF-A0A969ABH2-F1
#
_entry.id   AF-A0A969ABH2-F1
#
_cell.length_a   1.000
_cell.length_b   1.000
_cell.length_c   1.000
_cell.angle_alpha   90.00
_cell.angle_beta   90.00
_cell.angle_gamma   90.00
#
_symmetry.space_group_name_H-M   'P 1'
#
loop_
_entity.id
_entity.type
_entity.pdbx_description
1 polymer ?
#
loop_
_entity_poly.entity_id
_entity_poly.type
_entity_poly.pdbx_seq_one_letter_code
_entity_poly.pdbx_strand_id
1 'polypeptide(L)' 'MTTRNLGAKLKQARENVGLTQSEAGRAISCGQSSLCKKECGNRSIFAWELIELAKLYNVDFTYFLSD' A
#
# COMPACT_ATOMS: atom_id res chain seq x y z
N MET A 1 -5.62 18.72 5.25
CA MET A 1 -6.53 17.58 5.02
C MET A 1 -5.81 16.59 4.12
N THR A 2 -5.48 15.44 4.66
CA THR A 2 -4.16 14.79 4.62
C THR A 2 -4.12 13.54 3.73
N THR A 3 -4.45 13.68 2.44
CA THR A 3 -4.25 12.61 1.44
C THR A 3 -2.77 12.38 1.08
N ARG A 4 -1.85 13.22 1.57
CA ARG A 4 -0.45 13.25 1.11
C ARG A 4 0.43 12.12 1.68
N ASN A 5 -0.04 11.32 2.65
CA ASN A 5 0.83 10.34 3.35
C ASN A 5 0.52 8.86 3.06
N LEU A 6 -0.69 8.49 2.61
CA LEU A 6 -1.06 7.07 2.46
C LEU A 6 -0.15 6.30 1.49
N GLY A 7 0.08 6.85 0.30
CA GLY A 7 0.93 6.21 -0.71
C GLY A 7 2.38 6.03 -0.23
N ALA A 8 2.91 7.01 0.49
CA ALA A 8 4.23 6.94 1.10
C ALA A 8 4.31 5.88 2.21
N LYS A 9 3.28 5.79 3.07
CA LYS A 9 3.17 4.75 4.10
C LYS A 9 3.10 3.35 3.51
N LEU A 10 2.35 3.16 2.41
CA LEU A 10 2.30 1.90 1.67
C LEU A 10 3.68 1.50 1.15
N LYS A 11 4.37 2.44 0.48
CA LYS A 11 5.72 2.23 -0.02
C LYS A 11 6.69 1.85 1.10
N GLN A 12 6.68 2.60 2.20
CA GLN A 12 7.56 2.37 3.33
C GLN A 12 7.31 1.00 3.98
N ALA A 13 6.05 0.65 4.23
CA ALA A 13 5.69 -0.64 4.83
C ALA A 13 6.09 -1.81 3.92
N ARG A 14 5.90 -1.68 2.60
CA ARG A 14 6.35 -2.66 1.61
C ARG A 14 7.87 -2.86 1.65
N GLU A 15 8.62 -1.77 1.68
CA GLU A 15 10.09 -1.80 1.69
C GLU A 15 10.64 -2.37 3.00
N ASN A 16 9.98 -2.11 4.13
CA ASN A 16 10.35 -2.66 5.44
C ASN A 16 10.28 -4.19 5.50
N VAL A 17 9.38 -4.80 4.73
CA VAL A 17 9.28 -6.27 4.60
C VAL A 17 10.03 -6.83 3.38
N GLY A 18 10.78 -5.99 2.66
CA GLY A 18 11.63 -6.41 1.55
C GLY A 18 10.88 -6.82 0.28
N LEU A 19 9.62 -6.42 0.12
CA LEU A 19 8.82 -6.79 -1.05
C LEU A 19 8.97 -5.81 -2.22
N THR A 20 8.98 -6.33 -3.43
CA THR A 20 8.82 -5.55 -4.66
C THR A 20 7.37 -5.14 -4.88
N GLN A 21 7.16 -4.12 -5.71
CA GLN A 21 5.81 -3.71 -6.09
C GLN A 21 5.06 -4.81 -6.88
N SER A 22 5.77 -5.65 -7.62
CA SER A 22 5.18 -6.79 -8.33
C SER A 22 4.66 -7.85 -7.35
N GLU A 23 5.41 -8.15 -6.29
CA GLU A 23 5.01 -9.12 -5.26
C GLU A 23 3.81 -8.65 -4.47
N ALA A 24 3.84 -7.41 -3.99
CA ALA A 24 2.72 -6.82 -3.26
C ALA A 24 1.48 -6.64 -4.16
N GLY A 25 1.66 -6.29 -5.44
CA GLY A 25 0.57 -6.16 -6.39
C GLY A 25 -0.19 -7.47 -6.58
N ARG A 26 0.52 -8.60 -6.67
CA ARG A 26 -0.08 -9.94 -6.79
C ARG A 26 -1.00 -10.28 -5.61
N ALA A 27 -0.64 -9.89 -4.38
CA ALA A 27 -1.44 -10.16 -3.19
C ALA A 27 -2.83 -9.50 -3.25
N ILE A 28 -2.93 -8.35 -3.92
CA ILE A 28 -4.21 -7.64 -4.13
C ILE A 28 -4.73 -7.78 -5.57
N SER A 29 -4.27 -8.80 -6.29
CA SER A 29 -4.70 -9.10 -7.68
C SER A 29 -4.57 -7.89 -8.63
N CYS A 30 -3.50 -7.12 -8.49
CA CYS A 30 -3.19 -5.98 -9.36
C CYS A 30 -1.77 -6.05 -9.93
N GLY A 31 -1.56 -5.42 -11.08
CA GLY A 31 -0.22 -5.32 -11.68
C GLY A 31 0.69 -4.33 -10.94
N GLN A 32 2.00 -4.50 -11.09
CA GLN A 32 3.03 -3.62 -10.53
C GLN A 32 2.77 -2.13 -10.81
N SER A 33 2.37 -1.79 -12.03
CA SER A 33 2.07 -0.41 -12.42
C SER A 33 0.84 0.17 -11.70
N SER A 34 -0.14 -0.67 -11.36
CA SER A 34 -1.31 -0.28 -10.59
C SER A 34 -0.93 0.02 -9.14
N LEU A 35 -0.09 -0.84 -8.53
CA LEU A 35 0.44 -0.59 -7.19
C LEU A 35 1.32 0.66 -7.15
N CYS A 36 2.20 0.86 -8.14
CA CYS A 36 3.02 2.06 -8.24
C CYS A 36 2.16 3.34 -8.27
N LYS A 37 1.08 3.37 -9.07
CA LYS A 37 0.15 4.51 -9.07
C LYS A 37 -0.53 4.72 -7.72
N LYS A 38 -0.85 3.67 -6.98
CA LYS A 38 -1.39 3.77 -5.61
C LYS A 38 -0.37 4.34 -4.63
N GLU A 39 0.87 3.84 -4.65
CA GLU A 39 1.98 4.35 -3.81
C GLU A 39 2.32 5.81 -4.12
N CYS A 40 2.18 6.24 -5.38
CA CYS A 40 2.37 7.64 -5.77
C CYS A 40 1.14 8.53 -5.51
N GLY A 41 0.04 7.99 -4.99
CA GLY A 41 -1.22 8.73 -4.79
C GLY A 41 -1.96 9.09 -6.09
N ASN A 42 -1.52 8.56 -7.24
CA ASN A 42 -2.12 8.76 -8.55
C ASN A 42 -3.33 7.84 -8.82
N ARG A 43 -3.63 6.93 -7.89
CA ARG A 43 -4.78 6.04 -7.94
C ARG A 43 -5.30 5.77 -6.53
N SER A 44 -6.62 5.85 -6.36
CA SER A 44 -7.27 5.46 -5.10
C SER A 44 -7.02 3.99 -4.78
N ILE A 45 -6.94 3.69 -3.48
CA ILE A 45 -6.88 2.34 -2.95
C ILE A 45 -8.22 2.00 -2.29
N PHE A 46 -8.73 0.80 -2.55
CA PHE A 46 -9.93 0.31 -1.90
C PHE A 46 -9.63 -0.21 -0.50
N ALA A 47 -10.63 -0.18 0.39
CA ALA A 47 -10.47 -0.62 1.78
C ALA A 47 -9.99 -2.08 1.87
N TRP A 48 -10.50 -2.97 1.01
CA TRP A 48 -10.10 -4.38 0.99
C TRP A 48 -8.64 -4.56 0.55
N GLU A 49 -8.15 -3.77 -0.42
CA GLU A 49 -6.75 -3.78 -0.83
C GLU A 49 -5.87 -3.34 0.35
N LEU A 50 -6.30 -2.32 1.09
CA LEU A 50 -5.57 -1.79 2.23
C LEU A 50 -5.48 -2.82 3.39
N ILE A 51 -6.54 -3.59 3.63
CA ILE A 51 -6.56 -4.67 4.62
C ILE A 51 -5.57 -5.78 4.24
N GLU A 52 -5.57 -6.21 2.97
CA GLU A 52 -4.65 -7.26 2.50
C GLU A 52 -3.19 -6.79 2.53
N LEU A 53 -2.92 -5.53 2.18
CA LEU A 53 -1.58 -4.96 2.29
C LEU A 53 -1.12 -4.81 3.75
N ALA A 54 -2.03 -4.47 4.69
CA ALA A 54 -1.69 -4.42 6.11
C ALA A 54 -1.22 -5.79 6.64
N LYS A 55 -1.95 -6.85 6.30
CA LYS A 55 -1.57 -8.23 6.62
C LYS A 55 -0.24 -8.61 5.99
N LEU A 56 -0.07 -8.31 4.70
CA LEU A 56 1.14 -8.65 3.95
C LEU A 56 2.39 -7.94 4.48
N TYR A 57 2.26 -6.67 4.87
CA TYR A 57 3.38 -5.87 5.37
C TYR A 57 3.59 -6.02 6.87
N ASN A 58 2.81 -6.88 7.55
CA ASN A 58 2.89 -7.10 8.98
C ASN A 58 2.77 -5.80 9.80
N VAL A 59 1.83 -4.94 9.42
CA VAL A 59 1.50 -3.68 10.11
C VAL A 59 0.03 -3.64 10.49
N ASP A 60 -0.29 -2.92 11.57
CA ASP A 60 -1.69 -2.68 11.93
C ASP A 60 -2.38 -1.79 10.88
N PHE A 61 -3.64 -2.04 10.58
CA PHE A 61 -4.41 -1.27 9.59
C PHE A 61 -4.45 0.24 9.91
N THR A 62 -4.48 0.61 11.20
CA THR A 62 -4.48 2.01 11.65
C THR A 62 -3.19 2.75 11.27
N TYR A 63 -2.09 2.03 10.98
CA TYR A 63 -0.86 2.62 10.46
C TYR A 63 -1.14 3.49 9.23
N PHE A 64 -2.03 3.03 8.34
CA PHE A 64 -2.38 3.74 7.11
C PHE A 64 -3.39 4.88 7.30
N LEU A 65 -4.05 4.96 8.46
CA LEU A 65 -5.06 5.98 8.78
C LEU A 65 -4.52 7.13 9.63
N SER A 66 -3.37 6.92 10.27
CA SER A 66 -2.68 7.97 11.01
C SER A 66 -2.17 9.09 10.08
N ASP A 67 -1.97 10.31 10.60
CA ASP A 67 -1.36 11.42 9.87
C ASP A 67 0.15 11.26 9.68
#